data_AF-A0A6N7BV54-F1
#
_entry.id   AF-A0A6N7BV54-F1
#
_cell.length_a   1.000
_cell.length_b   1.000
_cell.length_c   1.000
_cell.angle_alpha   90.00
_cell.angle_beta   90.00
_cell.angle_gamma   90.00
#
_symmetry.space_group_name_H-M   'P 1'
#
loop_
_entity.id
_entity.type
_entity.pdbx_description
1 polymer ?
#
loop_
_entity_poly.entity_id
_entity_poly.type
_entity_poly.pdbx_seq_one_letter_code
_entity_poly.pdbx_strand_id
1 'polypeptide(L)'
;MSSVLNNDDLIAKDINNEKLDNNLQRSNLYKLLKEREQSWWQARQQLIERQEKKMFWYGENSLIMWLLWQLVGYVVVAMALMLLNNIFGISLPLWQYVSLFVIQTIFFVSALAAKGQLANKLQRKIDNDELMREEALNEMIILAEDSLYPDVHAKSPISLEALDYYLDGQFHLASLQCLLQKEVDAGRLIMEQQPPEVGVLPPELADDELNEHASEITYRSTL
;
A
#
# COMPACT_ATOMS: atom_id res chain seq x y z
N MET A 1 34.97 49.05 -35.71
CA MET A 1 35.26 50.12 -34.73
C MET A 1 34.72 49.62 -33.40
N SER A 2 35.61 49.07 -32.57
CA SER A 2 36.05 49.62 -31.26
C SER A 2 34.90 49.79 -30.27
N SER A 3 34.92 49.22 -29.07
CA SER A 3 36.05 49.11 -28.13
C SER A 3 35.77 47.97 -27.12
N VAL A 4 36.61 46.95 -27.00
CA VAL A 4 37.60 46.77 -25.90
C VAL A 4 37.61 47.90 -24.86
N LEU A 5 37.14 47.64 -23.63
CA LEU A 5 37.95 47.78 -22.41
C LEU A 5 37.25 47.18 -21.18
N ASN A 6 38.01 46.37 -20.46
CA ASN A 6 37.98 46.14 -19.01
C ASN A 6 36.71 45.64 -18.35
N ASN A 7 36.74 44.39 -17.89
CA ASN A 7 36.91 44.13 -16.45
C ASN A 7 37.27 42.65 -16.23
N ASP A 8 38.51 42.29 -16.57
CA ASP A 8 39.20 41.08 -16.09
C ASP A 8 39.67 41.22 -14.62
N ASP A 9 39.00 42.04 -13.81
CA ASP A 9 39.47 42.42 -12.46
C ASP A 9 38.45 42.18 -11.33
N LEU A 10 37.40 41.40 -11.56
CA LEU A 10 36.69 40.71 -10.47
C LEU A 10 37.22 39.28 -10.30
N ILE A 11 38.53 39.25 -10.11
CA ILE A 11 39.30 38.19 -9.51
C ILE A 11 38.70 37.83 -8.13
N ALA A 12 38.46 36.52 -7.97
CA ALA A 12 38.64 35.76 -6.73
C ALA A 12 37.64 35.88 -5.57
N LYS A 13 36.33 36.05 -5.81
CA LYS A 13 35.35 35.87 -4.70
C LYS A 13 34.11 35.01 -4.91
N ASP A 14 33.86 34.47 -6.11
CA ASP A 14 32.67 33.62 -6.33
C ASP A 14 32.98 32.13 -6.57
N ILE A 15 34.20 31.68 -6.22
CA ILE A 15 34.61 30.26 -6.28
C ILE A 15 33.94 29.41 -5.15
N ASN A 16 33.00 29.98 -4.38
CA ASN A 16 32.38 29.30 -3.23
C ASN A 16 30.87 29.04 -3.36
N ASN A 17 30.34 28.91 -4.59
CA ASN A 17 28.92 28.56 -4.78
C ASN A 17 28.62 27.07 -5.08
N GLU A 18 29.64 26.23 -5.23
CA GLU A 18 29.42 24.79 -5.52
C GLU A 18 28.89 24.02 -4.28
N LYS A 19 29.10 24.56 -3.06
CA LYS A 19 28.55 23.98 -1.83
C LYS A 19 27.16 24.51 -1.45
N LEU A 20 26.80 25.71 -1.91
CA LEU A 20 25.48 26.29 -1.62
C LEU A 20 24.40 25.62 -2.48
N ASP A 21 24.73 25.25 -3.72
CA ASP A 21 23.81 24.53 -4.62
C ASP A 21 23.56 23.09 -4.18
N ASN A 22 24.57 22.37 -3.71
CA ASN A 22 24.41 20.97 -3.29
C ASN A 22 23.44 20.80 -2.12
N ASN A 23 23.49 21.69 -1.11
CA ASN A 23 22.55 21.63 0.01
C ASN A 23 21.13 22.06 -0.38
N LEU A 24 20.99 23.05 -1.26
CA LEU A 24 19.69 23.48 -1.75
C LEU A 24 19.05 22.41 -2.64
N GLN A 25 19.81 21.84 -3.57
CA GLN A 25 19.40 20.71 -4.42
C GLN A 25 19.02 19.50 -3.58
N ARG A 26 19.84 19.13 -2.60
CA ARG A 26 19.56 18.01 -1.70
C ARG A 26 18.32 18.25 -0.84
N SER A 27 18.10 19.47 -0.35
CA SER A 27 16.85 19.83 0.36
C SER A 27 15.62 19.75 -0.53
N ASN A 28 15.74 20.06 -1.82
CA ASN A 28 14.65 19.92 -2.80
C ASN A 28 14.39 18.43 -3.13
N LEU A 29 15.45 17.62 -3.25
CA LEU A 29 15.32 16.17 -3.42
C LEU A 29 14.63 15.51 -2.23
N TYR A 30 14.98 15.90 -0.99
CA TYR A 30 14.30 15.40 0.19
C TYR A 30 12.81 15.79 0.24
N LYS A 31 12.45 17.00 -0.20
CA LYS A 31 11.04 17.39 -0.34
C LYS A 31 10.30 16.54 -1.36
N LEU A 32 10.90 16.32 -2.53
CA LEU A 32 10.32 15.45 -3.56
C LEU A 32 10.19 14.01 -3.07
N LEU A 33 11.20 13.51 -2.35
CA LEU A 33 11.17 12.17 -1.77
C LEU A 33 10.05 12.05 -0.73
N LYS A 34 9.81 13.10 0.07
CA LYS A 34 8.70 13.16 1.03
C LYS A 34 7.32 13.20 0.35
N GLU A 35 7.19 13.94 -0.74
CA GLU A 35 5.94 13.94 -1.52
C GLU A 35 5.64 12.56 -2.11
N ARG A 36 6.67 11.86 -2.60
CA ARG A 36 6.54 10.49 -3.15
C ARG A 36 6.33 9.44 -2.08
N GLU A 37 6.92 9.64 -0.91
CA GLU A 37 6.59 8.83 0.26
C GLU A 37 5.12 8.96 0.62
N GLN A 38 4.59 10.19 0.65
CA GLN A 38 3.19 10.39 0.99
C GLN A 38 2.26 9.70 -0.02
N SER A 39 2.58 9.73 -1.32
CA SER A 39 1.80 9.01 -2.33
C SER A 39 1.91 7.49 -2.18
N TRP A 40 3.11 6.97 -1.91
CA TRP A 40 3.32 5.55 -1.62
C TRP A 40 2.53 5.10 -0.40
N TRP A 41 2.54 5.89 0.68
CA TRP A 41 1.83 5.61 1.91
C TRP A 41 0.31 5.58 1.71
N GLN A 42 -0.22 6.57 0.99
CA GLN A 42 -1.64 6.63 0.64
C GLN A 42 -2.06 5.43 -0.23
N ALA A 43 -1.25 5.05 -1.21
CA ALA A 43 -1.52 3.88 -2.05
C ALA A 43 -1.51 2.58 -1.24
N ARG A 44 -0.56 2.44 -0.29
CA ARG A 44 -0.51 1.30 0.63
C ARG A 44 -1.76 1.20 1.51
N GLN A 45 -2.20 2.32 2.11
CA GLN A 45 -3.43 2.38 2.91
C GLN A 45 -4.66 1.92 2.11
N GLN A 46 -4.83 2.45 0.90
CA GLN A 46 -5.96 2.07 0.03
C GLN A 46 -5.93 0.59 -0.35
N LEU A 47 -4.74 0.05 -0.62
CA LEU A 47 -4.57 -1.37 -0.94
C LEU A 47 -4.98 -2.25 0.24
N ILE A 48 -4.52 -1.95 1.46
CA ILE A 48 -4.86 -2.72 2.67
C ILE A 48 -6.36 -2.68 2.92
N GLU A 49 -6.98 -1.50 2.91
CA GLU A 49 -8.42 -1.36 3.12
C GLU A 49 -9.23 -2.15 2.07
N ARG A 50 -8.80 -2.16 0.80
CA ARG A 50 -9.46 -2.94 -0.25
C ARG A 50 -9.21 -4.43 -0.10
N GLN A 51 -8.02 -4.85 0.33
CA GLN A 51 -7.73 -6.25 0.62
C GLN A 51 -8.56 -6.77 1.80
N GLU A 52 -8.72 -6.01 2.87
CA GLU A 52 -9.60 -6.35 4.00
C GLU A 52 -11.06 -6.49 3.54
N LYS A 53 -11.56 -5.53 2.75
CA LYS A 53 -12.90 -5.62 2.15
C LYS A 53 -13.04 -6.84 1.25
N LYS A 54 -11.99 -7.18 0.49
CA LYS A 54 -11.95 -8.40 -0.33
C LYS A 54 -12.01 -9.64 0.55
N MET A 55 -11.21 -9.74 1.62
CA MET A 55 -11.23 -10.88 2.53
C MET A 55 -12.61 -11.06 3.19
N PHE A 56 -13.22 -9.96 3.67
CA PHE A 56 -14.53 -9.99 4.33
C PHE A 56 -15.67 -10.39 3.37
N TRP A 57 -15.75 -9.78 2.18
CA TRP A 57 -16.88 -9.97 1.26
C TRP A 57 -16.69 -11.06 0.21
N TYR A 58 -15.44 -11.34 -0.16
CA TYR A 58 -15.07 -12.13 -1.32
C TYR A 58 -13.95 -13.15 -1.04
N GLY A 59 -13.49 -13.28 0.21
CA GLY A 59 -12.51 -14.28 0.61
C GLY A 59 -13.03 -15.71 0.49
N GLU A 60 -12.16 -16.69 0.78
CA GLU A 60 -12.47 -18.12 0.68
C GLU A 60 -13.71 -18.52 1.51
N ASN A 61 -13.87 -17.92 2.71
CA ASN A 61 -15.05 -18.11 3.54
C ASN A 61 -16.34 -17.45 3.01
N SER A 62 -16.23 -16.54 2.04
CA SER A 62 -17.39 -15.77 1.55
C SER A 62 -18.34 -16.60 0.70
N LEU A 63 -17.88 -17.68 0.07
CA LEU A 63 -18.72 -18.61 -0.69
C LEU A 63 -19.59 -19.44 0.26
N ILE A 64 -18.99 -19.97 1.32
CA ILE A 64 -19.69 -20.75 2.35
C ILE A 64 -20.75 -19.88 3.03
N MET A 65 -20.39 -18.64 3.40
CA MET A 65 -21.34 -17.67 3.96
C MET A 65 -22.50 -17.38 2.98
N TRP A 66 -22.21 -17.25 1.68
CA TRP A 66 -23.23 -16.99 0.67
C TRP A 66 -24.18 -18.19 0.48
N LEU A 67 -23.65 -19.42 0.48
CA LEU A 67 -24.47 -20.65 0.45
C LEU A 67 -25.35 -20.79 1.70
N LEU A 68 -24.83 -20.41 2.87
CA LEU A 68 -25.61 -20.34 4.11
C LEU A 68 -26.79 -19.35 3.98
N TRP A 69 -26.54 -18.16 3.44
CA TRP A 69 -27.61 -17.18 3.15
C TRP A 69 -28.64 -17.70 2.17
N GLN A 70 -28.22 -18.46 1.15
CA GLN A 70 -29.13 -19.12 0.23
C GLN A 70 -30.03 -20.13 0.96
N LEU A 71 -29.45 -20.97 1.83
CA LEU A 71 -30.19 -21.94 2.64
C LEU A 71 -31.20 -21.26 3.57
N VAL A 72 -30.78 -20.22 4.30
CA VAL A 72 -31.67 -19.42 5.15
C VAL A 72 -32.80 -18.79 4.31
N GLY A 73 -32.48 -18.28 3.13
CA GLY A 73 -33.47 -17.72 2.21
C GLY A 73 -34.54 -18.73 1.77
N TYR A 74 -34.16 -19.97 1.46
CA TYR A 74 -35.13 -21.03 1.15
C TYR A 74 -36.01 -21.37 2.36
N VAL A 75 -35.45 -21.45 3.56
CA VAL A 75 -36.21 -21.73 4.79
C VAL A 75 -37.23 -20.62 5.07
N VAL A 76 -36.84 -19.35 4.92
CA VAL A 76 -37.74 -18.21 5.11
C VAL A 76 -38.87 -18.20 4.09
N VAL A 77 -38.59 -18.46 2.81
CA VAL A 77 -39.62 -18.56 1.76
C VAL A 77 -40.59 -19.71 2.04
N ALA A 78 -40.08 -20.86 2.47
CA ALA A 78 -40.92 -22.00 2.85
C ALA A 78 -41.83 -21.66 4.06
N MET A 79 -41.30 -21.02 5.10
CA MET A 79 -42.09 -20.57 6.25
C MET A 79 -43.18 -19.56 5.85
N ALA A 80 -42.85 -18.60 4.98
CA ALA A 80 -43.79 -17.61 4.48
C ALA A 80 -44.92 -18.28 3.67
N LEU A 81 -44.60 -19.25 2.82
CA LEU A 81 -45.59 -20.02 2.06
C LEU A 81 -46.49 -20.85 2.96
N MET A 82 -45.94 -21.45 4.01
CA MET A 82 -46.71 -22.24 4.98
C MET A 82 -47.67 -21.35 5.78
N LEU A 83 -47.22 -20.16 6.19
CA LEU A 83 -48.07 -19.15 6.84
C LEU A 83 -49.17 -18.64 5.91
N LEU A 84 -48.85 -18.34 4.64
CA LEU A 84 -49.83 -17.88 3.67
C LEU A 84 -50.92 -18.93 3.43
N ASN A 85 -50.53 -20.19 3.30
CA ASN A 85 -51.46 -21.30 3.13
C ASN A 85 -52.39 -21.41 4.35
N ASN A 86 -51.85 -21.28 5.57
CA ASN A 86 -52.64 -21.35 6.79
C ASN A 86 -53.60 -20.16 6.98
N ILE A 87 -53.20 -18.94 6.60
CA ILE A 87 -54.00 -17.72 6.78
C ILE A 87 -55.10 -17.60 5.73
N PHE A 88 -54.78 -17.90 4.46
CA PHE A 88 -55.70 -17.71 3.35
C PHE A 88 -56.42 -18.99 2.90
N GLY A 89 -56.04 -20.15 3.45
CA GLY A 89 -56.60 -21.45 3.04
C GLY A 89 -56.29 -21.83 1.59
N ILE A 90 -55.27 -21.22 0.99
CA ILE A 90 -54.95 -21.39 -0.44
C ILE A 90 -54.00 -22.58 -0.58
N SER A 91 -54.53 -23.74 -0.97
CA SER A 91 -53.70 -24.88 -1.37
C SER A 91 -53.11 -24.61 -2.76
N LEU A 92 -51.87 -24.13 -2.82
CA LEU A 92 -51.17 -23.96 -4.09
C LEU A 92 -50.92 -25.35 -4.73
N PRO A 93 -51.19 -25.56 -6.03
CA PRO A 93 -50.82 -26.78 -6.72
C PRO A 93 -49.29 -26.96 -6.72
N LEU A 94 -48.84 -28.22 -6.69
CA LEU A 94 -47.41 -28.61 -6.70
C LEU A 94 -46.57 -27.86 -7.75
N TRP A 95 -47.12 -27.63 -8.94
CA TRP A 95 -46.46 -26.89 -10.02
C TRP A 95 -46.11 -25.44 -9.66
N GLN A 96 -46.93 -24.76 -8.86
CA GLN A 96 -46.65 -23.38 -8.43
C GLN A 96 -45.52 -23.34 -7.40
N TYR A 97 -45.42 -24.33 -6.51
CA TYR A 97 -44.26 -24.47 -5.62
C TYR A 97 -42.97 -24.70 -6.41
N VAL A 98 -42.99 -25.61 -7.39
CA VAL A 98 -41.84 -25.87 -8.26
C VAL A 98 -41.43 -24.59 -9.00
N SER A 99 -42.40 -23.83 -9.54
CA SER A 99 -42.14 -22.57 -10.22
C SER A 99 -41.49 -21.53 -9.30
N LEU A 100 -41.98 -21.36 -8.07
CA LEU A 100 -41.39 -20.45 -7.09
C LEU A 100 -39.94 -20.83 -6.73
N PHE A 101 -39.67 -22.12 -6.53
CA PHE A 101 -38.31 -22.60 -6.29
C PHE A 101 -37.39 -22.34 -7.47
N VAL A 102 -37.85 -22.54 -8.71
CA VAL A 102 -37.07 -22.24 -9.93
C VAL A 102 -36.77 -20.74 -10.02
N ILE A 103 -37.77 -19.87 -9.81
CA ILE A 103 -37.59 -18.41 -9.82
C ILE A 103 -36.59 -17.98 -8.74
N GLN A 104 -36.72 -18.51 -7.53
CA GLN A 104 -35.80 -18.23 -6.43
C GLN A 104 -34.37 -18.67 -6.75
N THR A 105 -34.21 -19.85 -7.37
CA THR A 105 -32.90 -20.36 -7.79
C THR A 105 -32.28 -19.47 -8.87
N ILE A 106 -33.06 -19.04 -9.86
CA ILE A 106 -32.61 -18.10 -10.90
C ILE A 106 -32.16 -16.77 -10.26
N PHE A 107 -32.91 -16.27 -9.28
CA PHE A 107 -32.53 -15.05 -8.54
C PHE A 107 -31.17 -15.22 -7.85
N PHE A 108 -30.96 -16.33 -7.12
CA PHE A 108 -29.69 -16.60 -6.45
C PHE A 108 -28.53 -16.76 -7.44
N VAL A 109 -28.70 -17.49 -8.54
CA VAL A 109 -27.66 -17.63 -9.58
C VAL A 109 -27.30 -16.28 -10.17
N SER A 110 -28.30 -15.44 -10.45
CA SER A 110 -28.09 -14.07 -10.96
C SER A 110 -27.33 -13.21 -9.95
N ALA A 111 -27.69 -13.29 -8.67
CA ALA A 111 -27.01 -12.58 -7.59
C ALA A 111 -25.57 -13.07 -7.40
N LEU A 112 -25.31 -14.38 -7.56
CA LEU A 112 -23.97 -14.95 -7.49
C LEU A 112 -23.10 -14.46 -8.65
N ALA A 113 -23.64 -14.43 -9.86
CA ALA A 113 -22.95 -13.90 -11.03
C ALA A 113 -22.61 -12.41 -10.85
N ALA A 114 -23.55 -11.61 -10.33
CA ALA A 114 -23.31 -10.21 -9.99
C ALA A 114 -22.24 -10.04 -8.90
N LYS A 115 -22.25 -10.89 -7.87
CA LYS A 115 -21.19 -10.96 -6.84
C LYS A 115 -19.83 -11.25 -7.49
N GLY A 116 -19.76 -12.19 -8.43
CA GLY A 116 -18.53 -12.51 -9.17
C GLY A 116 -18.01 -11.34 -10.01
N GLN A 117 -18.89 -10.59 -10.67
CA GLN A 117 -18.49 -9.37 -11.40
C GLN A 117 -17.94 -8.28 -10.46
N LEU A 118 -18.57 -8.10 -9.29
CA LEU A 118 -18.10 -7.15 -8.28
C LEU A 118 -16.76 -7.57 -7.68
N ALA A 119 -16.55 -8.86 -7.43
CA ALA A 119 -15.26 -9.42 -7.02
C ALA A 119 -14.17 -9.10 -8.05
N ASN A 120 -14.42 -9.35 -9.34
CA ASN A 120 -13.45 -9.05 -10.40
C ASN A 120 -13.14 -7.56 -10.50
N LYS A 121 -14.15 -6.69 -10.34
CA LYS A 121 -13.95 -5.23 -10.33
C LYS A 121 -13.14 -4.78 -9.11
N LEU A 122 -13.36 -5.40 -7.95
CA LEU A 122 -12.59 -5.13 -6.73
C LEU A 122 -11.16 -5.64 -6.87
N GLN A 123 -10.96 -6.81 -7.46
CA GLN A 123 -9.63 -7.35 -7.74
C GLN A 123 -8.84 -6.42 -8.66
N ARG A 124 -9.42 -6.03 -9.79
CA ARG A 124 -8.78 -5.08 -10.71
C ARG A 124 -8.40 -3.76 -10.04
N LYS A 125 -9.20 -3.32 -9.07
CA LYS A 125 -8.93 -2.13 -8.27
C LYS A 125 -7.77 -2.33 -7.30
N ILE A 126 -7.64 -3.51 -6.70
CA ILE A 126 -6.51 -3.87 -5.84
C ILE A 126 -5.24 -3.94 -6.70
N ASP A 127 -5.28 -4.62 -7.84
CA ASP A 127 -4.14 -4.74 -8.76
C ASP A 127 -3.66 -3.34 -9.23
N ASN A 128 -4.60 -2.42 -9.47
CA ASN A 128 -4.25 -1.05 -9.85
C ASN A 128 -3.62 -0.24 -8.71
N ASP A 129 -4.09 -0.40 -7.48
CA ASP A 129 -3.46 0.27 -6.33
C ASP A 129 -2.08 -0.33 -6.03
N GLU A 130 -1.92 -1.64 -6.24
CA GLU A 130 -0.63 -2.32 -6.12
C GLU A 130 0.37 -1.77 -7.13
N LEU A 131 -0.05 -1.62 -8.39
CA LEU A 131 0.76 -0.99 -9.43
C LEU A 131 1.12 0.46 -9.08
N MET A 132 0.16 1.27 -8.62
CA MET A 132 0.42 2.66 -8.22
C MET A 132 1.41 2.74 -7.05
N ARG A 133 1.30 1.81 -6.09
CA ARG A 133 2.23 1.72 -4.97
C ARG A 133 3.62 1.32 -5.44
N GLU A 134 3.73 0.35 -6.33
CA GLU A 134 5.02 -0.05 -6.91
C GLU A 134 5.67 1.07 -7.72
N GLU A 135 4.89 1.80 -8.53
CA GLU A 135 5.36 2.94 -9.30
C GLU A 135 5.89 4.05 -8.39
N ALA A 136 5.13 4.41 -7.34
CA ALA A 136 5.57 5.39 -6.34
C ALA A 136 6.85 4.93 -5.61
N LEU A 137 6.95 3.64 -5.27
CA LEU A 137 8.16 3.09 -4.64
C LEU A 137 9.37 3.17 -5.59
N ASN A 138 9.17 2.85 -6.87
CA ASN A 138 10.23 2.89 -7.86
C ASN A 138 10.75 4.33 -8.06
N GLU A 139 9.85 5.32 -8.12
CA GLU A 139 10.24 6.73 -8.15
C GLU A 139 10.98 7.16 -6.88
N MET A 140 10.54 6.71 -5.70
CA MET A 140 11.25 6.95 -4.45
C MET A 140 12.67 6.36 -4.46
N ILE A 141 12.85 5.16 -5.01
CA ILE A 141 14.17 4.51 -5.14
C ILE A 141 15.10 5.37 -5.99
N ILE A 142 14.63 5.86 -7.14
CA ILE A 142 15.41 6.74 -8.02
C ILE A 142 15.83 8.02 -7.25
N LEU A 143 14.89 8.64 -6.53
CA LEU A 143 15.20 9.82 -5.72
C LEU A 143 16.14 9.51 -4.55
N ALA A 144 16.01 8.33 -3.95
CA ALA A 144 16.83 7.88 -2.82
C ALA A 144 18.28 7.60 -3.26
N GLU A 145 18.49 7.09 -4.47
CA GLU A 145 19.82 6.88 -5.05
C GLU A 145 20.63 8.17 -5.13
N ASP A 146 19.98 9.28 -5.51
CA ASP A 146 20.62 10.58 -5.65
C ASP A 146 20.71 11.39 -4.33
N SER A 147 20.01 10.97 -3.27
CA SER A 147 19.92 11.74 -2.02
C SER A 147 20.17 10.92 -0.75
N LEU A 148 19.29 9.97 -0.45
CA LEU A 148 19.25 9.22 0.81
C LEU A 148 20.39 8.20 0.92
N TYR A 149 20.60 7.35 -0.09
CA TYR A 149 21.59 6.26 -0.02
C TYR A 149 23.03 6.78 0.16
N PRO A 150 23.50 7.81 -0.56
CA PRO A 150 24.83 8.38 -0.31
C PRO A 150 25.03 8.84 1.13
N ASP A 151 24.00 9.46 1.73
CA ASP A 151 24.05 9.92 3.12
C ASP A 151 24.05 8.73 4.12
N VAL A 152 23.32 7.66 3.82
CA VAL A 152 23.31 6.41 4.62
C VAL A 152 24.68 5.71 4.55
N HIS A 153 25.26 5.58 3.35
CA HIS A 153 26.58 4.97 3.18
C HIS A 153 27.67 5.79 3.89
N ALA A 154 27.62 7.11 3.80
CA ALA A 154 28.60 7.98 4.46
C ALA A 154 28.55 7.91 6.00
N LYS A 155 27.40 7.53 6.56
CA LYS A 155 27.18 7.47 8.03
C LYS A 155 27.12 6.05 8.58
N SER A 156 27.32 5.05 7.73
CA SER A 156 27.37 3.65 8.14
C SER A 156 28.54 3.42 9.13
N PRO A 157 28.36 2.66 10.22
CA PRO A 157 27.15 1.94 10.60
C PRO A 157 26.07 2.86 11.19
N ILE A 158 24.82 2.70 10.75
CA ILE A 158 23.68 3.50 11.23
C ILE A 158 22.48 2.60 11.56
N SER A 159 21.83 2.85 12.70
CA SER A 159 20.56 2.19 13.02
C SER A 159 19.39 2.89 12.33
N LEU A 160 18.27 2.18 12.13
CA LEU A 160 17.08 2.76 11.53
C LEU A 160 16.57 3.96 12.33
N GLU A 161 16.59 3.86 13.66
CA GLU A 161 16.22 4.97 14.56
C GLU A 161 17.18 6.18 14.43
N ALA A 162 18.48 5.93 14.38
CA ALA A 162 19.46 7.01 14.21
C ALA A 162 19.33 7.71 12.85
N LEU A 163 18.94 6.97 11.80
CA LEU A 163 18.64 7.54 10.49
C LEU A 163 17.39 8.41 10.54
N ASP A 164 16.33 7.93 11.18
CA ASP A 164 15.09 8.71 11.35
C ASP A 164 15.33 10.01 12.11
N TYR A 165 16.10 9.96 13.20
CA TYR A 165 16.51 11.14 13.94
C TYR A 165 17.35 12.11 13.10
N TYR A 166 18.25 11.59 12.25
CA TYR A 166 19.03 12.43 11.33
C TYR A 166 18.13 13.15 10.31
N LEU A 167 17.06 12.50 9.86
CA LEU A 167 16.08 13.06 8.94
C LEU A 167 14.98 13.84 9.66
N ASP A 168 15.14 14.11 10.97
CA ASP A 168 14.21 14.90 11.80
C ASP A 168 12.80 14.28 11.85
N GLY A 169 12.68 12.95 11.80
CA GLY A 169 11.40 12.23 11.83
C GLY A 169 10.48 12.59 10.66
N GLN A 170 11.05 13.07 9.54
CA GLN A 170 10.25 13.56 8.42
C GLN A 170 9.67 12.46 7.54
N PHE A 171 10.19 11.24 7.68
CA PHE A 171 9.82 10.05 6.92
C PHE A 171 9.27 8.98 7.86
N HIS A 172 8.40 8.13 7.34
CA HIS A 172 7.91 6.93 7.98
C HIS A 172 9.02 5.86 8.08
N LEU A 173 9.15 5.22 9.25
CA LEU A 173 10.15 4.17 9.46
C LEU A 173 9.96 3.00 8.48
N ALA A 174 8.70 2.64 8.18
CA ALA A 174 8.39 1.59 7.20
C ALA A 174 8.84 1.95 5.78
N SER A 175 8.81 3.23 5.39
CA SER A 175 9.25 3.65 4.06
C SER A 175 10.78 3.58 3.97
N LEU A 176 11.48 4.09 4.99
CA LEU A 176 12.94 4.05 5.10
C LEU A 176 13.46 2.61 5.11
N GLN A 177 12.87 1.75 5.94
CA GLN A 177 13.24 0.34 5.98
C GLN A 177 13.04 -0.33 4.61
N CYS A 178 11.94 -0.04 3.91
CA CYS A 178 11.67 -0.59 2.58
C CYS A 178 12.69 -0.15 1.53
N LEU A 179 13.11 1.13 1.56
CA LEU A 179 14.16 1.66 0.69
C LEU A 179 15.51 1.01 1.00
N LEU A 180 15.89 0.93 2.28
CA LEU A 180 17.17 0.34 2.70
C LEU A 180 17.24 -1.16 2.43
N GLN A 181 16.12 -1.88 2.53
CA GLN A 181 16.05 -3.30 2.20
C GLN A 181 16.47 -3.54 0.73
N LYS A 182 16.17 -2.62 -0.19
CA LYS A 182 16.62 -2.74 -1.59
C LYS A 182 18.15 -2.64 -1.72
N GLU A 183 18.79 -1.78 -0.95
CA GLU A 183 20.25 -1.69 -0.89
C GLU A 183 20.88 -2.93 -0.26
N VAL A 184 20.19 -3.54 0.72
CA VAL A 184 20.58 -4.83 1.31
C VAL A 184 20.46 -5.96 0.30
N ASP A 185 19.34 -6.05 -0.43
CA ASP A 185 19.11 -7.04 -1.48
C ASP A 185 20.11 -6.90 -2.64
N ALA A 186 20.55 -5.67 -2.93
CA ALA A 186 21.60 -5.37 -3.90
C ALA A 186 23.02 -5.68 -3.38
N GLY A 187 23.17 -6.04 -2.10
CA GLY A 187 24.46 -6.36 -1.46
C GLY A 187 25.32 -5.15 -1.11
N ARG A 188 24.79 -3.93 -1.22
CA ARG A 188 25.48 -2.67 -0.89
C ARG A 188 25.39 -2.34 0.61
N LEU A 189 24.34 -2.82 1.27
CA LEU A 189 24.19 -2.79 2.72
C LEU A 189 24.12 -4.21 3.30
N ILE A 190 24.59 -4.38 4.52
CA ILE A 190 24.39 -5.57 5.35
C ILE A 190 23.50 -5.17 6.52
N MET A 191 22.40 -5.90 6.71
CA MET A 191 21.52 -5.73 7.85
C MET A 191 21.84 -6.79 8.91
N GLU A 192 22.11 -6.37 10.15
CA GLU A 192 22.61 -7.27 11.20
C GLU A 192 21.50 -8.06 11.93
N GLN A 193 20.23 -7.64 11.83
CA GLN A 193 19.07 -8.35 12.40
C GLN A 193 17.99 -8.60 11.34
N GLN A 194 17.14 -9.59 11.59
CA GLN A 194 16.03 -9.96 10.70
C GLN A 194 14.87 -8.95 10.86
N PRO A 195 14.25 -8.47 9.77
CA PRO A 195 13.24 -7.44 9.86
C PRO A 195 11.95 -8.05 10.44
N PRO A 196 11.18 -7.31 11.26
CA PRO A 196 9.83 -7.73 11.63
C PRO A 196 8.95 -7.87 10.36
N GLU A 197 7.94 -8.75 10.38
CA GLU A 197 6.99 -8.96 9.27
C GLU A 197 5.98 -7.79 9.14
N VAL A 198 6.52 -6.59 8.96
CA VAL A 198 5.77 -5.33 8.93
C VAL A 198 4.98 -5.18 7.62
N GLY A 199 5.40 -5.93 6.58
CA GLY A 199 4.73 -5.95 5.29
C GLY A 199 3.25 -6.31 5.35
N VAL A 200 2.84 -7.08 6.38
CA VAL A 200 1.48 -7.63 6.54
C VAL A 200 0.59 -6.73 7.40
N LEU A 201 1.15 -5.79 8.16
CA LEU A 201 0.41 -5.01 9.15
C LEU A 201 -0.20 -3.72 8.60
N PRO A 202 -1.31 -3.25 9.22
CA PRO A 202 -1.85 -1.93 8.99
C PRO A 202 -0.77 -0.86 9.17
N PRO A 203 -0.73 0.20 8.35
CA PRO A 203 0.43 1.08 8.31
C PRO A 203 0.65 1.88 9.61
N GLU A 204 -0.42 2.13 10.37
CA GLU A 204 -0.33 2.76 11.70
C GLU A 204 0.41 1.87 12.70
N LEU A 205 0.13 0.56 12.69
CA LEU A 205 0.77 -0.42 13.56
C LEU A 205 2.18 -0.80 13.05
N ALA A 206 2.35 -0.78 11.74
CA ALA A 206 3.62 -1.09 11.08
C ALA A 206 4.75 -0.15 11.53
N ASP A 207 4.50 1.15 11.60
CA ASP A 207 5.50 2.11 12.08
C ASP A 207 5.72 2.01 13.59
N ASP A 208 4.66 1.79 14.38
CA ASP A 208 4.76 1.64 15.84
C ASP A 208 5.60 0.41 16.24
N GLU A 209 5.36 -0.74 15.58
CA GLU A 209 6.15 -1.95 15.78
C GLU A 209 7.60 -1.78 15.30
N LEU A 210 7.79 -1.08 14.18
CA LEU A 210 9.14 -0.77 13.72
C LEU A 210 9.89 0.12 14.69
N ASN A 211 9.22 1.10 15.28
CA ASN A 211 9.83 2.01 16.24
C ASN A 211 10.40 1.26 17.46
N GLU A 212 9.70 0.24 17.97
CA GLU A 212 10.19 -0.59 19.07
C GLU A 212 11.51 -1.31 18.72
N HIS A 213 11.69 -1.71 17.46
CA HIS A 213 12.85 -2.47 16.99
C HIS A 213 13.87 -1.62 16.21
N ALA A 214 13.59 -0.35 15.92
CA ALA A 214 14.39 0.50 15.03
C ALA A 214 15.81 0.73 15.54
N SER A 215 16.00 0.69 16.86
CA SER A 215 17.30 0.83 17.52
C SER A 215 18.21 -0.38 17.27
N GLU A 216 17.64 -1.57 17.09
CA GLU A 216 18.36 -2.82 16.91
C GLU A 216 18.68 -3.11 15.44
N ILE A 217 17.87 -2.60 14.52
CA ILE A 217 18.08 -2.72 13.07
C ILE A 217 19.23 -1.80 12.65
N THR A 218 20.41 -2.40 12.44
CA THR A 218 21.63 -1.68 12.03
C THR A 218 22.03 -2.04 10.59
N TYR A 219 22.37 -1.01 9.82
CA TYR A 219 22.84 -1.11 8.44
C TYR A 219 24.34 -0.80 8.35
N ARG A 220 25.08 -1.68 7.68
CA ARG A 220 26.50 -1.50 7.36
C ARG A 220 26.74 -1.44 5.87
N SER A 221 27.46 -0.43 5.41
CA SER A 221 27.95 -0.29 4.05
C SER A 221 29.00 -1.35 3.74
N THR A 222 28.90 -1.94 2.54
CA THR A 222 29.92 -2.80 1.94
C THR A 222 30.78 -2.09 0.92
N LEU A 223 30.43 -0.83 0.59
CA LEU A 223 31.17 0.09 -0.28
C LEU A 223 32.29 0.83 0.45
#